data_AF-A0A118HLL6-F1
#
_entry.id   AF-A0A118HLL6-F1
#
_cell.length_a   1.000
_cell.length_b   1.000
_cell.length_c   1.000
_cell.angle_alpha   90.00
_cell.angle_beta   90.00
_cell.angle_gamma   90.00
#
_symmetry.space_group_name_H-M   'P 1'
#
loop_
_entity.id
_entity.type
_entity.pdbx_description
1 polymer ?
#
loop_
_entity_poly.entity_id
_entity_poly.type
_entity_poly.pdbx_seq_one_letter_code
_entity_poly.pdbx_strand_id
1 'polypeptide(L)'
;MNIDGQVKGESQVIARVNRIVPNVRNALVERVQRLVIALQAHVVGDKLSGQVLNVRSGRLRRSVNQAVTTTDTTVTGVVSTPVEYAAAHEYGFQGVVTVKEHLRQVTMAWGKPLTTPVTATVRSHPMKMNLPEKSFLRSALADQREDILRGIREATAEGAQR
;
A
#
# COMPACT_ATOMS: atom_id res chain seq x y z
N MET A 1 -59.80 -14.56 -27.33
CA MET A 1 -59.13 -13.53 -28.16
C MET A 1 -57.67 -13.55 -27.75
N ASN A 2 -56.80 -14.14 -28.57
CA ASN A 2 -55.37 -14.23 -28.27
C ASN A 2 -54.69 -13.02 -28.92
N ILE A 3 -53.96 -12.26 -28.12
CA ILE A 3 -53.14 -11.14 -28.59
C ILE A 3 -51.71 -11.65 -28.64
N ASP A 4 -51.18 -11.82 -29.85
CA ASP A 4 -49.76 -12.09 -30.07
C ASP A 4 -49.01 -10.77 -30.22
N GLY A 5 -47.95 -10.59 -29.43
CA GLY A 5 -47.07 -9.43 -29.47
C GLY A 5 -45.62 -9.86 -29.71
N GLN A 6 -44.92 -9.16 -30.60
CA GLN A 6 -43.48 -9.34 -30.83
C GLN A 6 -42.68 -8.12 -30.34
N VAL A 7 -41.61 -8.36 -29.59
CA VAL A 7 -40.66 -7.34 -29.18
C VAL A 7 -39.67 -7.08 -30.32
N LYS A 8 -39.75 -5.90 -30.94
CA LYS A 8 -38.76 -5.48 -31.94
C LYS A 8 -37.43 -5.12 -31.26
N GLY A 9 -36.34 -5.72 -31.73
CA GLY A 9 -34.98 -5.36 -31.30
C GLY A 9 -34.46 -6.11 -30.07
N GLU A 10 -35.15 -7.16 -29.60
CA GLU A 10 -34.76 -7.95 -28.44
C GLU A 10 -33.30 -8.46 -28.53
N SER A 11 -32.91 -9.04 -29.67
CA SER A 11 -31.55 -9.55 -29.89
C SER A 11 -30.46 -8.48 -29.80
N GLN A 12 -30.77 -7.24 -30.21
CA GLN A 12 -29.84 -6.11 -30.14
C GLN A 12 -29.66 -5.61 -28.70
N VAL A 13 -30.75 -5.59 -27.93
CA VAL A 13 -30.72 -5.23 -26.50
C VAL A 13 -29.96 -6.29 -25.70
N ILE A 14 -30.25 -7.57 -25.92
CA ILE A 14 -29.53 -8.68 -25.28
C ILE A 14 -28.03 -8.61 -25.60
N ALA A 15 -27.66 -8.42 -26.86
CA ALA A 15 -26.26 -8.29 -27.27
C ALA A 15 -25.56 -7.10 -26.60
N ARG A 16 -26.27 -5.96 -26.44
CA ARG A 16 -25.73 -4.78 -25.75
C ARG A 16 -25.53 -5.03 -24.27
N VAL A 17 -26.54 -5.57 -23.57
CA VAL A 17 -26.47 -5.88 -22.14
C VAL A 17 -25.33 -6.87 -21.84
N ASN A 18 -25.18 -7.90 -22.69
CA ASN A 18 -24.11 -8.90 -22.55
C ASN A 18 -22.69 -8.31 -22.70
N ARG A 19 -22.53 -7.18 -23.40
CA ARG A 19 -21.23 -6.50 -23.58
C ARG A 19 -20.89 -5.52 -22.45
N ILE A 20 -21.90 -4.94 -21.79
CA ILE A 20 -21.69 -3.93 -20.74
C ILE A 20 -20.86 -4.51 -19.59
N VAL A 21 -21.20 -5.71 -19.08
CA VAL A 21 -20.49 -6.31 -17.94
C VAL A 21 -19.00 -6.55 -18.21
N PRO A 22 -18.58 -7.22 -19.30
CA PRO A 22 -17.15 -7.40 -19.60
C PRO A 22 -16.45 -6.07 -19.91
N ASN A 23 -17.12 -5.11 -20.56
CA ASN A 23 -16.54 -3.79 -20.83
C ASN A 23 -16.29 -2.98 -19.55
N VAL A 24 -17.25 -2.95 -18.63
CA VAL A 24 -17.12 -2.34 -17.29
C VAL A 24 -16.01 -3.03 -16.51
N ARG A 25 -15.96 -4.37 -16.51
CA ARG A 25 -14.91 -5.12 -15.80
C ARG A 25 -13.52 -4.77 -16.33
N ASN A 26 -13.32 -4.75 -17.65
CA ASN A 26 -12.04 -4.40 -18.25
C ASN A 26 -11.62 -2.96 -17.91
N ALA A 27 -12.55 -2.00 -18.03
CA ALA A 27 -12.30 -0.61 -17.68
C ALA A 27 -11.93 -0.45 -16.19
N LEU A 28 -12.62 -1.18 -15.29
CA LEU A 28 -12.30 -1.19 -13.87
C LEU A 28 -10.91 -1.76 -13.60
N VAL A 29 -10.51 -2.87 -14.23
CA VAL A 29 -9.18 -3.46 -14.05
C VAL A 29 -8.09 -2.47 -14.47
N GLU A 30 -8.20 -1.89 -15.67
CA GLU A 30 -7.25 -0.89 -16.18
C GLU A 30 -7.16 0.34 -15.27
N ARG A 31 -8.30 0.79 -14.73
CA ARG A 31 -8.34 1.94 -13.84
C ARG A 31 -7.74 1.64 -12.47
N VAL A 32 -8.07 0.49 -11.88
CA VAL A 32 -7.50 0.07 -10.59
C VAL A 32 -5.98 -0.08 -10.70
N GLN A 33 -5.47 -0.67 -11.79
CA GLN A 33 -4.02 -0.74 -12.04
C GLN A 33 -3.36 0.65 -11.99
N ARG A 34 -3.93 1.63 -12.70
CA ARG A 34 -3.41 3.01 -12.69
C ARG A 34 -3.48 3.66 -11.30
N LEU A 35 -4.61 3.50 -10.61
CA LEU A 35 -4.79 4.06 -9.26
C LEU A 35 -3.81 3.46 -8.24
N VAL A 36 -3.55 2.16 -8.33
CA VAL A 36 -2.63 1.44 -7.45
C VAL A 36 -1.17 1.86 -7.69
N ILE A 37 -0.77 2.09 -8.94
CA ILE A 37 0.54 2.66 -9.27
C ILE A 37 0.66 4.09 -8.70
N ALA A 38 -0.37 4.92 -8.86
CA ALA A 38 -0.38 6.28 -8.30
C ALA A 38 -0.31 6.26 -6.76
N LEU A 39 -0.97 5.30 -6.10
CA LEU A 39 -0.90 5.13 -4.66
C LEU A 39 0.48 4.69 -4.19
N GLN A 40 1.09 3.72 -4.86
CA GLN A 40 2.47 3.33 -4.56
C GLN A 40 3.43 4.52 -4.73
N ALA A 41 3.29 5.29 -5.81
CA ALA A 41 4.12 6.47 -6.06
C ALA A 41 3.96 7.52 -4.94
N HIS A 42 2.73 7.78 -4.49
CA HIS A 42 2.47 8.71 -3.38
C HIS A 42 3.05 8.22 -2.04
N VAL A 43 2.90 6.92 -1.74
CA VAL A 43 3.54 6.30 -0.55
C VAL A 43 5.06 6.50 -0.59
N VAL A 44 5.69 6.25 -1.73
CA VAL A 44 7.14 6.30 -1.88
C VAL A 44 7.66 7.74 -1.91
N GLY A 45 7.03 8.61 -2.70
CA GLY A 45 7.47 9.98 -2.96
C GLY A 45 7.16 10.94 -1.82
N ASP A 46 5.95 10.86 -1.26
CA ASP A 46 5.47 11.89 -0.33
C ASP A 46 5.57 11.41 1.12
N LYS A 47 5.08 10.20 1.42
CA LYS A 47 5.09 9.68 2.79
C LYS A 47 6.47 9.22 3.24
N LEU A 48 7.13 8.37 2.46
CA LEU A 48 8.40 7.74 2.85
C LEU A 48 9.66 8.53 2.50
N SER A 49 9.59 9.52 1.60
CA SER A 49 10.76 10.34 1.22
C SER A 49 10.78 11.74 1.85
N GLY A 50 9.64 12.28 2.29
CA GLY A 50 9.54 13.69 2.72
C GLY A 50 9.06 13.93 4.15
N GLN A 51 8.03 13.22 4.62
CA GLN A 51 7.30 13.62 5.83
C GLN A 51 7.49 12.75 7.08
N VAL A 52 7.73 11.45 6.93
CA VAL A 52 7.48 10.51 8.04
C VAL A 52 8.75 9.89 8.64
N LEU A 53 9.78 9.61 7.84
CA LEU A 53 10.96 8.86 8.26
C LEU A 53 12.27 9.59 7.95
N ASN A 54 13.19 9.62 8.94
CA ASN A 54 14.59 10.01 8.73
C ASN A 54 15.30 8.88 7.96
N VAL A 55 15.23 8.93 6.63
CA VAL A 55 15.71 7.87 5.75
C VAL A 55 17.21 7.65 5.94
N ARG A 56 17.60 6.46 6.44
CA ARG A 56 19.01 6.04 6.55
C ARG A 56 19.48 5.19 5.36
N SER A 57 18.75 4.10 5.07
CA SER A 57 19.14 3.12 4.02
C SER A 57 18.16 3.03 2.85
N GLY A 58 16.94 3.56 3.02
CA GLY A 58 15.87 3.48 2.02
C GLY A 58 15.27 2.08 1.81
N ARG A 59 15.60 1.08 2.66
CA ARG A 59 15.11 -0.31 2.51
C ARG A 59 13.57 -0.38 2.47
N LEU A 60 12.90 0.27 3.42
CA LEU A 60 11.43 0.30 3.48
C LEU A 60 10.84 0.87 2.18
N ARG A 61 11.31 2.05 1.76
CA ARG A 61 10.88 2.72 0.53
C ARG A 61 11.02 1.83 -0.71
N ARG A 62 12.17 1.17 -0.88
CA ARG A 62 12.42 0.29 -2.03
C ARG A 62 11.64 -1.02 -2.00
N SER A 63 11.04 -1.37 -0.86
CA SER A 63 10.30 -2.62 -0.67
C SER A 63 8.79 -2.48 -0.87
N VAL A 64 8.30 -1.26 -1.12
CA VAL A 64 6.87 -1.03 -1.34
C VAL A 64 6.52 -1.55 -2.73
N ASN A 65 5.64 -2.55 -2.76
CA ASN A 65 5.17 -3.19 -3.98
C ASN A 65 3.65 -3.06 -4.09
N GLN A 66 3.16 -3.26 -5.30
CA GLN A 66 1.76 -3.21 -5.61
C GLN A 66 1.31 -4.44 -6.41
N ALA A 67 0.04 -4.80 -6.25
CA ALA A 67 -0.59 -5.88 -6.96
C ALA A 67 -2.05 -5.54 -7.26
N VAL A 68 -2.58 -6.10 -8.35
CA VAL A 68 -4.01 -6.11 -8.64
C VAL A 68 -4.45 -7.55 -8.73
N THR A 69 -5.41 -7.93 -7.88
CA THR A 69 -6.00 -9.26 -7.86
C THR A 69 -7.43 -9.17 -8.35
N THR A 70 -7.75 -9.98 -9.35
CA THR A 70 -9.09 -10.05 -9.94
C THR A 70 -9.71 -11.41 -9.62
N THR A 71 -10.96 -11.39 -9.20
CA THR A 71 -11.85 -12.55 -9.15
C THR A 71 -13.00 -12.30 -10.12
N ASP A 72 -13.95 -13.23 -10.21
CA ASP A 72 -15.14 -13.07 -11.07
C ASP A 72 -16.03 -11.90 -10.67
N THR A 73 -16.02 -11.52 -9.40
CA THR A 73 -16.90 -10.49 -8.84
C THR A 73 -16.16 -9.29 -8.30
N THR A 74 -14.85 -9.38 -8.05
CA THR A 74 -14.08 -8.32 -7.39
C THR A 74 -12.80 -7.98 -8.12
N VAL A 75 -12.48 -6.68 -8.15
CA VAL A 75 -11.17 -6.17 -8.57
C VAL A 75 -10.56 -5.46 -7.37
N THR A 76 -9.44 -5.98 -6.87
CA THR A 76 -8.79 -5.49 -5.65
C THR A 76 -7.39 -4.99 -5.98
N GLY A 77 -7.12 -3.73 -5.65
CA GLY A 77 -5.80 -3.14 -5.69
C GLY A 77 -5.13 -3.18 -4.32
N VAL A 78 -3.85 -3.60 -4.26
CA VAL A 78 -3.09 -3.74 -3.02
C VAL A 78 -1.76 -3.01 -3.15
N VAL A 79 -1.40 -2.22 -2.13
CA VAL A 79 -0.06 -1.67 -1.93
C VAL A 79 0.45 -2.18 -0.58
N SER A 80 1.64 -2.76 -0.55
CA SER A 80 2.16 -3.46 0.62
C SER A 80 3.69 -3.44 0.69
N THR A 81 4.24 -3.89 1.82
CA THR A 81 5.68 -4.07 2.00
C THR A 81 5.94 -5.35 2.81
N PRO A 82 6.95 -6.16 2.44
CA PRO A 82 7.32 -7.37 3.18
C PRO A 82 8.22 -7.07 4.38
N VAL A 83 8.54 -5.80 4.66
CA VAL A 83 9.49 -5.43 5.70
C VAL A 83 8.85 -5.54 7.08
N GLU A 84 9.35 -6.44 7.92
CA GLU A 84 8.79 -6.74 9.26
C GLU A 84 8.64 -5.48 10.14
N TYR A 85 9.65 -4.61 10.16
CA TYR A 85 9.60 -3.38 10.98
C TYR A 85 8.66 -2.31 10.41
N ALA A 86 8.09 -2.51 9.22
CA ALA A 86 7.15 -1.57 8.61
C ALA A 86 5.87 -1.44 9.45
N ALA A 87 5.37 -2.54 10.02
CA ALA A 87 4.18 -2.53 10.86
C ALA A 87 4.39 -1.68 12.12
N ALA A 88 5.55 -1.83 12.77
CA ALA A 88 5.90 -1.03 13.94
C ALA A 88 6.00 0.47 13.62
N HIS A 89 6.43 0.84 12.40
CA HIS A 89 6.34 2.24 11.96
C HIS A 89 4.90 2.66 11.63
N GLU A 90 4.14 1.84 10.90
CA GLU A 90 2.79 2.18 10.43
C GLU A 90 1.80 2.39 11.59
N TYR A 91 1.93 1.63 12.68
CA TYR A 91 1.02 1.65 13.83
C TYR A 91 1.65 2.19 15.12
N GLY A 92 2.96 2.44 15.11
CA GLY A 92 3.71 2.66 16.34
C GLY A 92 3.95 1.36 17.12
N PHE A 93 4.78 1.43 18.14
CA PHE A 93 5.05 0.30 19.02
C PHE A 93 5.41 0.77 20.44
N GLN A 94 4.72 0.24 21.44
CA GLN A 94 5.05 0.46 22.84
C GLN A 94 5.14 -0.90 23.53
N GLY A 95 6.31 -1.24 24.06
CA GLY A 95 6.52 -2.53 24.69
C GLY A 95 7.97 -2.81 25.07
N VAL A 96 8.20 -3.98 25.64
CA VAL A 96 9.54 -4.47 25.93
C VAL A 96 9.98 -5.39 24.80
N VAL A 97 11.16 -5.14 24.26
CA VAL A 97 11.77 -5.94 23.20
C VAL A 97 13.07 -6.55 23.73
N THR A 98 13.31 -7.82 23.45
CA THR A 98 14.58 -8.46 23.79
C THR A 98 15.61 -8.15 22.71
N VAL A 99 16.63 -7.35 23.07
CA VAL A 99 17.76 -7.08 22.19
C VAL A 99 18.72 -8.26 22.28
N LYS A 100 18.95 -8.92 21.14
CA LYS A 100 19.90 -10.03 21.06
C LYS A 100 21.33 -9.56 21.33
N GLU A 101 22.14 -10.47 21.85
CA GLU A 101 23.56 -10.23 22.06
C GLU A 101 24.24 -9.83 20.74
N HIS A 102 25.08 -8.81 20.78
CA HIS A 102 25.79 -8.31 19.59
C HIS A 102 27.10 -7.64 19.98
N LEU A 103 28.00 -7.54 19.00
CA LEU A 103 29.22 -6.75 19.13
C LEU A 103 28.93 -5.29 18.84
N ARG A 104 29.43 -4.40 19.70
CA ARG A 104 29.36 -2.96 19.52
C ARG A 104 30.76 -2.39 19.52
N GLN A 105 31.04 -1.51 18.56
CA GLN A 105 32.23 -0.68 18.60
C GLN A 105 32.00 0.50 19.56
N VAL A 106 32.79 0.54 20.62
CA VAL A 106 32.76 1.58 21.65
C VAL A 106 33.81 2.63 21.30
N THR A 107 33.35 3.85 21.04
CA THR A 107 34.21 5.01 20.69
C THR A 107 34.40 5.98 21.85
N MET A 108 33.59 5.85 22.91
CA MET A 108 33.57 6.73 24.07
C MET A 108 33.55 5.89 25.35
N ALA A 109 34.32 6.28 26.35
CA ALA A 109 34.29 5.66 27.67
C ALA A 109 34.45 6.74 28.76
N TRP A 110 33.65 6.67 29.82
CA TRP A 110 33.61 7.68 30.90
C TRP A 110 33.48 9.13 30.40
N GLY A 111 32.70 9.33 29.32
CA GLY A 111 32.49 10.64 28.71
C GLY A 111 33.66 11.17 27.86
N LYS A 112 34.75 10.41 27.70
CA LYS A 112 35.91 10.80 26.87
C LYS A 112 36.03 9.93 25.62
N PRO A 113 36.45 10.49 24.48
CA PRO A 113 36.73 9.70 23.28
C PRO A 113 37.94 8.79 23.52
N LEU A 114 37.83 7.53 23.08
CA LEU A 114 38.94 6.60 23.09
C LEU A 114 39.85 6.88 21.89
N THR A 115 41.17 6.87 22.10
CA THR A 115 42.15 7.01 21.01
C THR A 115 42.03 5.87 19.99
N THR A 116 41.77 4.66 20.47
CA THR A 116 41.50 3.49 19.65
C THR A 116 40.15 2.91 20.04
N PRO A 117 39.17 2.83 19.11
CA PRO A 117 37.89 2.20 19.39
C PRO A 117 38.06 0.73 19.77
N VAL A 118 37.27 0.27 20.73
CA VAL A 118 37.31 -1.12 21.22
C VAL A 118 35.99 -1.81 20.89
N THR A 119 36.06 -3.06 20.44
CA THR A 119 34.89 -3.91 20.24
C THR A 119 34.50 -4.56 21.57
N ALA A 120 33.27 -4.33 22.03
CA ALA A 120 32.74 -4.91 23.25
C ALA A 120 31.47 -5.74 22.96
N THR A 121 31.33 -6.85 23.65
CA THR A 121 30.13 -7.70 23.58
C THR A 121 29.03 -7.11 24.48
N VAL A 122 27.89 -6.77 23.88
CA VAL A 122 26.68 -6.35 24.59
C VAL A 122 25.79 -7.56 24.74
N ARG A 123 25.63 -8.05 25.97
CA ARG A 123 24.77 -9.21 26.27
C ARG A 123 23.30 -8.95 25.94
N SER A 124 22.57 -10.03 25.71
CA SER A 124 21.12 -9.99 25.53
C SER A 124 20.43 -9.31 26.72
N HIS A 125 19.54 -8.36 26.47
CA HIS A 125 18.83 -7.62 27.52
C HIS A 125 17.47 -7.09 27.05
N PRO A 126 16.51 -6.88 27.97
CA PRO A 126 15.25 -6.23 27.64
C PRO A 126 15.44 -4.73 27.44
N MET A 127 14.81 -4.18 26.41
CA MET A 127 14.75 -2.75 26.12
C MET A 127 13.29 -2.31 26.10
N LYS A 128 12.95 -1.29 26.89
CA LYS A 128 11.65 -0.62 26.78
C LYS A 128 11.66 0.26 25.53
N MET A 129 10.91 -0.12 24.52
CA MET A 129 10.79 0.60 23.26
C MET A 129 9.51 1.44 23.26
N ASN A 130 9.65 2.71 22.89
CA ASN A 130 8.54 3.62 22.62
C ASN A 130 8.77 4.22 21.24
N LEU A 131 8.10 3.66 20.23
CA LEU A 131 8.15 4.08 18.85
C LEU A 131 6.81 4.76 18.50
N PRO A 132 6.80 6.06 18.18
CA PRO A 132 5.58 6.74 17.77
C PRO A 132 5.08 6.22 16.41
N GLU A 133 3.76 6.28 16.23
CA GLU A 133 3.11 5.97 14.97
C GLU A 133 3.57 6.92 13.85
N LYS A 134 3.82 6.32 12.69
CA LYS A 134 4.35 6.94 11.48
C LYS A 134 3.62 6.35 10.29
N SER A 135 2.30 6.52 10.25
CA SER A 135 1.46 5.97 9.18
C SER A 135 1.85 6.53 7.81
N PHE A 136 2.17 5.63 6.88
CA PHE A 136 2.53 5.92 5.50
C PHE A 136 1.63 5.19 4.50
N LEU A 137 1.06 4.03 4.85
CA LEU A 137 0.08 3.33 3.98
C LEU A 137 -1.33 3.84 4.20
N ARG A 138 -1.81 3.86 5.46
CA ARG A 138 -3.19 4.27 5.76
C ARG A 138 -3.40 5.75 5.47
N SER A 139 -2.44 6.60 5.86
CA SER A 139 -2.48 8.02 5.55
C SER A 139 -2.45 8.28 4.04
N ALA A 140 -1.63 7.58 3.25
CA ALA A 140 -1.62 7.71 1.80
C ALA A 140 -2.95 7.28 1.15
N LEU A 141 -3.55 6.20 1.65
CA LEU A 141 -4.86 5.76 1.17
C LEU A 141 -5.95 6.78 1.51
N ALA A 142 -5.89 7.40 2.69
CA ALA A 142 -6.82 8.43 3.09
C ALA A 142 -6.68 9.68 2.21
N ASP A 143 -5.45 10.12 1.93
CA ASP A 143 -5.17 11.29 1.10
C ASP A 143 -5.70 11.13 -0.33
N GLN A 144 -5.57 9.92 -0.90
CA GLN A 144 -6.01 9.64 -2.27
C GLN A 144 -7.44 9.09 -2.39
N ARG A 145 -8.18 9.01 -1.27
CA ARG A 145 -9.50 8.37 -1.23
C ARG A 145 -10.45 8.93 -2.29
N GLU A 146 -10.56 10.24 -2.38
CA GLU A 146 -11.51 10.88 -3.29
C GLU A 146 -11.13 10.69 -4.77
N ASP A 147 -9.84 10.70 -5.08
CA ASP A 147 -9.34 10.46 -6.43
C ASP A 147 -9.54 9.01 -6.87
N ILE A 148 -9.35 8.06 -5.94
CA ILE A 148 -9.63 6.63 -6.17
C ILE A 148 -11.13 6.43 -6.44
N LEU A 149 -11.99 6.97 -5.57
CA LEU A 149 -13.45 6.83 -5.74
C LEU A 149 -13.94 7.48 -7.03
N ARG A 150 -13.41 8.66 -7.38
CA ARG A 150 -13.71 9.33 -8.64
C ARG A 150 -13.28 8.49 -9.83
N GLY A 151 -12.04 7.99 -9.81
CA GLY A 151 -11.51 7.16 -10.90
C GLY A 151 -12.34 5.89 -11.13
N ILE A 152 -12.76 5.22 -10.07
CA ILE A 152 -13.62 4.01 -10.16
C ILE A 152 -14.97 4.35 -10.80
N ARG A 153 -15.61 5.46 -10.39
CA ARG A 153 -16.88 5.92 -10.99
C ARG A 153 -16.74 6.22 -12.48
N GLU A 154 -15.69 6.94 -12.86
CA GLU A 154 -15.39 7.28 -14.25
C GLU A 154 -15.18 6.02 -15.10
N ALA A 155 -14.39 5.06 -14.61
CA ALA A 155 -14.17 3.79 -15.32
C ALA A 155 -15.45 2.96 -15.48
N THR A 156 -16.32 2.99 -14.48
CA THR A 156 -17.62 2.30 -14.55
C THR A 156 -18.51 2.93 -15.62
N ALA A 157 -18.55 4.27 -15.67
CA ALA A 157 -19.32 5.00 -16.68
C ALA A 157 -18.76 4.78 -18.10
N GLU A 158 -17.44 4.86 -18.27
CA GLU A 158 -16.76 4.59 -19.55
C GLU A 158 -17.05 3.17 -20.05
N GLY A 159 -16.95 2.17 -19.18
CA GLY A 159 -17.21 0.79 -19.53
C GLY A 159 -18.68 0.51 -19.88
N ALA A 160 -19.63 1.26 -19.32
CA ALA A 160 -21.05 1.13 -19.64
C ALA A 160 -21.44 1.80 -20.97
N GLN A 161 -20.63 2.75 -21.44
CA GLN A 161 -20.84 3.48 -22.69
C GLN A 161 -20.19 2.81 -23.90
N ARG A 162 -19.21 1.93 -23.70
CA ARG A 162 -18.57 1.10 -24.73
C ARG A 162 -19.44 -0.10 -25.10
#